data_AF-A0A7Y2NBM4-F1
#
_entry.id   AF-A0A7Y2NBM4-F1
#
_cell.length_a   1.000
_cell.length_b   1.000
_cell.length_c   1.000
_cell.angle_alpha   90.00
_cell.angle_beta   90.00
_cell.angle_gamma   90.00
#
_symmetry.space_group_name_H-M   'P 1'
#
loop_
_entity.id
_entity.type
_entity.pdbx_description
1 polymer ?
#
loop_
_entity_poly.entity_id
_entity_poly.type
_entity_poly.pdbx_seq_one_letter_code
_entity_poly.pdbx_strand_id
1 'polypeptide(L)'
;MTKLLHADNLSIQPAGEYLSSPLYSVIGEHIAALLAIALLPLVLWAYRRLRNHATTPTPLDPSSRMLFWLLAASAAAHVGLVIGHEPSVLTALFLADSMLLGIAANGVAKGEPSYRFVRWVLSGSLLAFAVSSFSGEVPDQVALFTKLLELTALTIVLTPLRPTLIRRLASSAGAVTMVVLVGTSSWVGAFGATEGGHHLGEVPQPGVLLPVGTDREATDAEAQAADLLHAETVAGVARFADSEVAAAAGYDVEGIAGLDFHAGNEQYKHDGRVLDPERPENLIYAAGPDGPVLVGVMYEMEDIGVAGPAIGGPLTVWHAHNQICFGVVPPALAGLRSPFGSCPVGSITMPVTGEMLHVFVAPGAPDRFGHLDEDWLNAFVAGTLTADG
;
A
#
# COMPACT_ATOMS: atom_id res chain seq x y z
N MET A 1 -12.39 -26.25 -31.98
CA MET A 1 -11.84 -27.54 -31.52
C MET A 1 -11.50 -27.31 -30.06
N THR A 2 -12.55 -27.31 -29.23
CA THR A 2 -12.54 -26.78 -27.86
C THR A 2 -11.97 -27.83 -26.92
N LYS A 3 -10.74 -27.62 -26.46
CA LYS A 3 -10.13 -28.37 -25.36
C LYS A 3 -9.46 -27.36 -24.43
N LEU A 4 -10.26 -26.51 -23.80
CA LEU A 4 -9.82 -25.77 -22.62
C LEU A 4 -10.01 -26.68 -21.40
N LEU A 5 -8.85 -27.12 -20.90
CA LEU A 5 -8.48 -27.34 -19.51
C LEU A 5 -9.68 -27.48 -18.55
N HIS A 6 -10.11 -28.72 -18.29
CA HIS A 6 -10.69 -29.02 -16.97
C HIS A 6 -9.63 -28.67 -15.92
N ALA A 7 -10.07 -28.15 -14.76
CA ALA A 7 -9.23 -27.79 -13.62
C ALA A 7 -8.15 -28.87 -13.30
N ASP A 8 -8.45 -30.13 -13.60
CA ASP A 8 -7.58 -31.30 -13.44
C ASP A 8 -6.21 -31.26 -14.18
N ASN A 9 -6.02 -30.39 -15.19
CA ASN A 9 -4.77 -30.26 -15.95
C ASN A 9 -4.02 -28.94 -15.74
N LEU A 10 -4.57 -28.04 -14.92
CA LEU A 10 -3.91 -26.79 -14.56
C LEU A 10 -3.08 -27.03 -13.30
N SER A 11 -1.77 -26.74 -13.34
CA SER A 11 -0.96 -26.78 -12.13
C SER A 11 -1.35 -25.60 -11.23
N ILE A 12 -2.31 -25.84 -10.35
CA ILE A 12 -2.66 -24.93 -9.26
C ILE A 12 -1.42 -24.79 -8.37
N GLN A 13 -0.94 -23.56 -8.18
CA GLN A 13 0.13 -23.31 -7.22
C GLN A 13 -0.38 -23.66 -5.81
N PRO A 14 0.44 -24.21 -4.91
CA PRO A 14 0.05 -24.26 -3.50
C PRO A 14 -0.27 -22.84 -3.02
N ALA A 15 -1.25 -22.68 -2.12
CA ALA A 15 -1.60 -21.39 -1.53
C ALA A 15 -0.31 -20.64 -1.14
N GLY A 16 -0.02 -19.56 -1.87
CA GLY A 16 1.26 -18.89 -1.80
C GLY A 16 1.38 -18.09 -0.51
N GLU A 17 2.61 -17.96 0.01
CA GLU A 17 2.93 -16.79 0.81
C GLU A 17 2.76 -15.56 -0.09
N TYR A 18 2.11 -14.51 0.42
CA TYR A 18 1.92 -13.26 -0.32
C TYR A 18 2.85 -12.17 0.22
N LEU A 19 3.32 -11.31 -0.68
CA LEU A 19 3.91 -10.02 -0.38
C LEU A 19 2.80 -8.96 -0.40
N SER A 20 2.74 -8.15 0.66
CA SER A 20 1.88 -6.96 0.70
C SER A 20 2.74 -5.70 0.57
N SER A 21 2.10 -4.59 0.21
CA SER A 21 2.73 -3.28 0.30
C SER A 21 3.38 -3.08 1.68
N PRO A 22 4.64 -2.58 1.73
CA PRO A 22 5.32 -2.25 2.98
C PRO A 22 4.49 -1.31 3.87
N LEU A 23 3.65 -0.48 3.27
CA LEU A 23 2.72 0.40 3.98
C LEU A 23 1.90 -0.33 5.05
N TYR A 24 1.62 -1.63 4.86
CA TYR A 24 0.84 -2.46 5.79
C TYR A 24 1.65 -3.60 6.44
N SER A 25 2.95 -3.68 6.17
CA SER A 25 3.85 -4.71 6.71
C SER A 25 5.09 -4.10 7.38
N VAL A 26 6.02 -4.96 7.80
CA VAL A 26 7.28 -4.55 8.41
C VAL A 26 8.41 -5.00 7.48
N ILE A 27 9.23 -4.06 7.07
CA ILE A 27 10.45 -4.33 6.30
C ILE A 27 11.46 -5.02 7.21
N GLY A 28 12.15 -6.06 6.71
CA GLY A 28 13.04 -6.90 7.51
C GLY A 28 14.16 -6.09 8.19
N GLU A 29 14.73 -5.14 7.45
CA GLU A 29 15.76 -4.20 7.88
C GLU A 29 15.28 -3.33 9.06
N HIS A 30 13.96 -3.12 9.21
CA HIS A 30 13.39 -2.29 10.28
C HIS A 30 13.14 -3.06 11.59
N ILE A 31 13.32 -4.38 11.61
CA ILE A 31 13.19 -5.19 12.83
C ILE A 31 14.15 -4.71 13.92
N ALA A 32 15.36 -4.26 13.56
CA ALA A 32 16.33 -3.72 14.49
C ALA A 32 15.81 -2.47 15.24
N ALA A 33 14.96 -1.66 14.62
CA ALA A 33 14.30 -0.51 15.25
C ALA A 33 13.25 -0.94 16.30
N LEU A 34 12.46 -1.97 16.01
CA LEU A 34 11.53 -2.55 16.99
C LEU A 34 12.27 -3.12 18.21
N LEU A 35 13.37 -3.84 17.98
CA LEU A 35 14.21 -4.37 19.05
C LEU A 35 14.85 -3.24 19.88
N ALA A 36 15.32 -2.17 19.24
CA ALA A 36 15.89 -1.01 19.93
C ALA A 36 14.86 -0.32 20.84
N ILE A 37 13.62 -0.16 20.38
CA ILE A 37 12.51 0.37 21.21
C ILE A 37 12.22 -0.58 22.38
N ALA A 38 12.10 -1.88 22.13
CA ALA A 38 11.76 -2.87 23.16
C ALA A 38 12.82 -2.96 24.27
N LEU A 39 14.10 -2.82 23.90
CA LEU A 39 15.24 -2.86 24.83
C LEU A 39 15.50 -1.54 25.56
N LEU A 40 14.89 -0.43 25.12
CA LEU A 40 15.11 0.90 25.70
C LEU A 40 14.94 0.97 27.23
N PRO A 41 13.88 0.40 27.85
CA PRO A 41 13.74 0.46 29.31
C PRO A 41 14.87 -0.25 30.05
N LEU A 42 15.35 -1.38 29.52
CA LEU A 42 16.46 -2.15 30.07
C LEU A 42 17.78 -1.36 29.95
N VAL A 43 18.02 -0.74 28.79
CA VAL A 43 19.20 0.11 28.54
C VAL A 43 19.20 1.31 29.51
N LEU A 44 18.08 2.00 29.68
CA LEU A 44 17.95 3.12 30.61
C LEU A 44 18.15 2.69 32.07
N TRP A 45 17.63 1.51 32.45
CA TRP A 45 17.86 0.94 33.78
C TRP A 45 19.34 0.62 34.02
N ALA A 46 20.00 -0.06 33.07
CA ALA A 46 21.41 -0.41 33.16
C ALA A 46 22.28 0.85 33.23
N TYR A 47 21.97 1.85 32.38
CA TYR A 47 22.65 3.14 32.39
C TYR A 47 22.55 3.84 33.75
N ARG A 48 21.36 3.87 34.35
CA ARG A 48 21.16 4.44 35.70
C ARG A 48 21.91 3.67 36.77
N ARG A 49 21.98 2.34 36.67
CA ARG A 49 22.69 1.49 37.63
C ARG A 49 24.20 1.65 37.54
N LEU A 50 24.75 1.80 36.33
CA LEU A 50 26.19 1.99 36.10
C LEU A 50 26.63 3.41 36.46
N ARG A 51 25.79 4.40 36.20
CA ARG A 51 26.06 5.80 36.51
C ARG A 51 25.68 6.07 37.98
N ASN A 52 26.48 5.54 38.91
CA ASN A 52 26.37 5.75 40.36
C ASN A 52 26.12 7.23 40.71
N HIS A 53 24.86 7.66 40.78
CA HIS A 53 24.50 9.05 41.08
C HIS A 53 23.57 9.12 42.28
N ALA A 54 24.07 9.83 43.29
CA ALA A 54 23.43 10.23 44.54
C ALA A 54 22.36 11.33 44.37
N THR A 55 21.98 11.65 43.12
CA THR A 55 20.93 12.62 42.84
C THR A 55 19.60 11.89 42.63
N THR A 56 18.71 12.02 43.61
CA THR A 56 17.30 11.66 43.45
C THR A 56 16.75 12.37 42.21
N PRO A 57 16.25 11.65 41.19
CA PRO A 57 15.62 12.27 40.04
C PRO A 57 14.48 13.16 40.52
N THR A 58 14.39 14.39 40.01
CA THR A 58 13.19 15.19 40.15
C THR A 58 12.02 14.42 39.53
N PRO A 59 10.92 14.19 40.26
CA PRO A 59 9.74 13.55 39.68
C PRO A 59 9.24 14.38 38.50
N LEU A 60 9.20 13.78 37.31
CA LEU A 60 8.60 14.41 36.14
C LEU A 60 7.08 14.40 36.28
N ASP A 61 6.43 15.49 35.89
CA ASP A 61 4.98 15.50 35.71
C ASP A 61 4.56 14.50 34.60
N PRO A 62 3.29 14.06 34.56
CA PRO A 62 2.84 13.06 33.61
C PRO A 62 3.11 13.41 32.14
N SER A 63 2.99 14.69 31.76
CA SER A 63 3.20 15.13 30.37
C SER A 63 4.68 15.12 29.99
N SER A 64 5.56 15.59 30.87
CA SER A 64 7.02 15.50 30.67
C SER A 64 7.50 14.06 30.65
N ARG A 65 6.91 13.17 31.46
CA ARG A 65 7.22 11.73 31.44
C ARG A 65 6.81 11.09 30.12
N MET A 66 5.62 11.41 29.61
CA MET A 66 5.17 10.95 28.29
C MET A 66 6.09 11.46 27.18
N LEU A 67 6.38 12.76 27.18
CA LEU A 67 7.28 13.39 26.21
C LEU A 67 8.68 12.75 26.20
N PHE A 68 9.24 12.47 27.38
CA PHE A 68 10.51 11.76 27.51
C PHE A 68 10.49 10.41 26.79
N TRP A 69 9.47 9.58 27.04
CA TRP A 69 9.38 8.26 26.44
C TRP A 69 9.15 8.30 24.93
N LEU A 70 8.34 9.24 24.44
CA LEU A 70 8.12 9.43 22.99
C LEU A 70 9.43 9.79 22.28
N LEU A 71 10.18 10.77 22.81
CA LEU A 71 11.46 11.19 22.25
C LEU A 71 12.52 10.08 22.34
N ALA A 72 12.61 9.40 23.48
CA ALA A 72 13.59 8.33 23.68
C ALA A 72 13.29 7.10 22.81
N ALA A 73 12.01 6.74 22.62
CA ALA A 73 11.61 5.65 21.74
C ALA A 73 11.86 5.98 20.27
N SER A 74 11.54 7.20 19.81
CA SER A 74 11.88 7.65 18.45
C SER A 74 13.40 7.67 18.22
N ALA A 75 14.19 8.15 19.20
CA ALA A 75 15.66 8.07 19.12
C ALA A 75 16.17 6.63 19.00
N ALA A 76 15.62 5.70 19.79
CA ALA A 76 15.97 4.28 19.73
C ALA A 76 15.58 3.65 18.39
N ALA A 77 14.39 3.98 17.86
CA ALA A 77 13.94 3.54 16.54
C ALA A 77 14.94 3.95 15.45
N HIS A 78 15.34 5.23 15.42
CA HIS A 78 16.34 5.71 14.47
C HIS A 78 17.71 5.05 14.65
N VAL A 79 18.15 4.71 15.87
CA VAL A 79 19.37 3.89 16.06
C VAL A 79 19.20 2.52 15.41
N GLY A 80 18.06 1.86 15.63
CA GLY A 80 17.83 0.54 15.03
C GLY A 80 17.75 0.58 13.50
N LEU A 81 17.20 1.65 12.92
CA LEU A 81 17.26 1.86 11.46
C LEU A 81 18.70 1.99 10.95
N VAL A 82 19.59 2.64 11.69
CA VAL A 82 21.03 2.68 11.33
C VAL A 82 21.68 1.31 11.40
N ILE A 83 21.26 0.44 12.33
CA ILE A 83 21.82 -0.91 12.48
C ILE A 83 21.33 -1.85 11.37
N GLY A 84 20.07 -1.70 10.95
CA GLY A 84 19.45 -2.58 9.97
C GLY A 84 19.77 -2.28 8.51
N HIS A 85 20.38 -1.13 8.23
CA HIS A 85 20.68 -0.65 6.88
C HIS A 85 22.17 -0.49 6.64
N GLU A 86 22.60 -0.65 5.38
CA GLU A 86 23.98 -0.39 4.98
C GLU A 86 24.35 1.12 5.11
N PRO A 87 25.63 1.45 5.32
CA PRO A 87 26.07 2.84 5.44
C PRO A 87 25.73 3.68 4.21
N SER A 88 25.02 4.79 4.42
CA SER A 88 24.53 5.68 3.39
C SER A 88 24.32 7.09 3.95
N VAL A 89 23.97 8.05 3.09
CA VAL A 89 23.58 9.40 3.54
C VAL A 89 22.34 9.32 4.43
N LEU A 90 21.38 8.44 4.11
CA LEU A 90 20.16 8.29 4.87
C LEU A 90 20.43 7.72 6.28
N THR A 91 21.30 6.71 6.41
CA THR A 91 21.68 6.20 7.74
C THR A 91 22.50 7.22 8.55
N ALA A 92 23.30 8.07 7.90
CA ALA A 92 23.94 9.20 8.59
C ALA A 92 22.92 10.23 9.12
N LEU A 93 21.85 10.51 8.35
CA LEU A 93 20.76 11.39 8.77
C LEU A 93 19.95 10.79 9.93
N PHE A 94 19.63 9.48 9.89
CA PHE A 94 18.98 8.80 11.00
C PHE A 94 19.84 8.83 12.28
N LEU A 95 21.16 8.66 12.16
CA LEU A 95 22.07 8.77 13.29
C LEU A 95 22.07 10.19 13.89
N ALA A 96 22.13 11.22 13.03
CA ALA A 96 22.08 12.60 13.45
C ALA A 96 20.76 12.93 14.16
N ASP A 97 19.62 12.50 13.60
CA ASP A 97 18.30 12.73 14.19
C ASP A 97 18.15 12.00 15.53
N SER A 98 18.61 10.75 15.61
CA SER A 98 18.67 9.98 16.86
C SER A 98 19.43 10.72 17.96
N MET A 99 20.60 11.30 17.66
CA MET A 99 21.37 12.10 18.61
C MET A 99 20.59 13.34 19.06
N LEU A 100 19.95 14.06 18.14
CA LEU A 100 19.18 15.26 18.46
C LEU A 100 17.96 14.94 19.35
N LEU A 101 17.23 13.87 19.03
CA LEU A 101 16.12 13.36 19.82
C LEU A 101 16.57 12.88 21.21
N GLY A 102 17.73 12.20 21.28
CA GLY A 102 18.35 11.79 22.54
C GLY A 102 18.75 12.97 23.43
N ILE A 103 19.32 14.04 22.84
CA ILE A 103 19.64 15.28 23.54
C ILE A 103 18.34 15.94 24.07
N ALA A 104 17.29 15.98 23.25
CA ALA A 104 15.98 16.50 23.65
C ALA A 104 15.38 15.69 24.81
N ALA A 105 15.38 14.36 24.73
CA ALA A 105 14.90 13.47 25.78
C ALA A 105 15.68 13.66 27.09
N ASN A 106 17.00 13.79 27.01
CA ASN A 106 17.85 14.03 28.18
C ASN A 106 17.56 15.40 28.84
N GLY A 107 17.27 16.44 28.06
CA GLY A 107 16.83 17.74 28.59
C GLY A 107 15.51 17.63 29.38
N VAL A 108 14.54 16.89 28.84
CA VAL A 108 13.28 16.58 29.56
C VAL A 108 13.55 15.79 30.84
N ALA A 109 14.41 14.77 30.78
CA ALA A 109 14.75 13.93 31.93
C ALA A 109 15.40 14.71 33.08
N LYS A 110 16.10 15.81 32.78
CA LYS A 110 16.71 16.72 33.76
C LYS A 110 15.75 17.77 34.31
N GLY A 111 14.53 17.87 33.77
CA GLY A 111 13.58 18.92 34.12
C GLY A 111 13.87 20.28 33.48
N GLU A 112 14.76 20.33 32.49
CA GLU A 112 15.18 21.57 31.79
C GLU A 112 14.95 21.48 30.27
N PRO A 113 13.72 21.16 29.80
CA PRO A 113 13.47 20.99 28.37
C PRO A 113 13.52 22.31 27.60
N SER A 114 14.31 22.35 26.52
CA SER A 114 14.21 23.40 25.51
C SER A 114 13.09 23.07 24.52
N TYR A 115 11.85 23.49 24.81
CA TYR A 115 10.69 23.22 23.93
C TYR A 115 10.86 23.77 22.51
N ARG A 116 11.64 24.85 22.32
CA ARG A 116 11.96 25.37 20.99
C ARG A 116 12.82 24.39 20.20
N PHE A 117 13.84 23.82 20.85
CA PHE A 117 14.69 22.80 20.26
C PHE A 117 13.90 21.53 19.94
N VAL A 118 13.08 21.05 20.89
CA VAL A 118 12.24 19.86 20.70
C VAL A 118 11.31 20.02 19.48
N ARG A 119 10.63 21.17 19.35
CA ARG A 119 9.79 21.46 18.18
C ARG A 119 10.59 21.43 16.88
N TRP A 120 11.78 22.03 16.87
CA TRP A 120 12.62 22.08 15.67
C TRP A 120 13.08 20.70 15.22
N VAL A 121 13.54 19.86 16.16
CA VAL A 121 13.95 18.47 15.87
C VAL A 121 12.79 17.65 15.34
N LEU A 122 11.65 17.65 16.04
CA LEU A 122 10.46 16.89 15.62
C LEU A 122 9.93 17.34 14.26
N SER A 123 9.80 18.66 14.03
CA SER A 123 9.36 19.16 12.73
C SER A 123 10.36 18.82 11.62
N GLY A 124 11.67 18.89 11.90
CA GLY A 124 12.71 18.48 10.96
C GLY A 124 12.60 17.01 10.58
N SER A 125 12.44 16.12 11.57
CA SER A 125 12.31 14.67 11.35
C SER A 125 11.06 14.31 10.53
N LEU A 126 9.92 14.94 10.82
CA LEU A 126 8.66 14.74 10.09
C LEU A 126 8.75 15.26 8.65
N LEU A 127 9.39 16.42 8.44
CA LEU A 127 9.64 16.96 7.10
C LEU A 127 10.61 16.08 6.32
N ALA A 128 11.67 15.59 6.95
CA ALA A 128 12.63 14.68 6.32
C ALA A 128 11.97 13.37 5.89
N PHE A 129 11.09 12.81 6.72
CA PHE A 129 10.24 11.66 6.37
C PHE A 129 9.39 11.96 5.13
N ALA A 130 8.68 13.09 5.12
CA ALA A 130 7.84 13.45 3.98
C ALA A 130 8.64 13.59 2.68
N VAL A 131 9.82 14.23 2.74
CA VAL A 131 10.74 14.34 1.59
C VAL A 131 11.19 12.95 1.11
N SER A 132 11.57 12.06 2.04
CA SER A 132 11.98 10.69 1.73
C SER A 132 10.86 9.91 1.02
N SER A 133 9.63 10.01 1.53
CA SER A 133 8.49 9.32 0.90
C SER A 133 8.16 9.91 -0.46
N PHE A 134 8.21 11.24 -0.63
CA PHE A 134 8.02 11.86 -1.94
C PHE A 134 9.10 11.51 -2.96
N SER A 135 10.28 11.06 -2.51
CA SER A 135 11.33 10.55 -3.40
C SER A 135 11.20 9.05 -3.72
N GLY A 136 10.08 8.41 -3.34
CA GLY A 136 9.80 7.00 -3.67
C GLY A 136 10.21 5.99 -2.59
N GLU A 137 10.64 6.43 -1.40
CA GLU A 137 10.88 5.51 -0.29
C GLU A 137 9.55 5.09 0.34
N VAL A 138 9.23 3.79 0.30
CA VAL A 138 7.97 3.29 0.87
C VAL A 138 8.08 3.22 2.39
N PRO A 139 7.24 3.95 3.14
CA PRO A 139 7.21 3.79 4.58
C PRO A 139 6.54 2.48 4.96
N ASP A 140 7.07 1.83 5.98
CA ASP A 140 6.48 0.63 6.57
C ASP A 140 5.82 0.92 7.94
N GLN A 141 5.27 -0.12 8.57
CA GLN A 141 4.62 0.03 9.88
C GLN A 141 5.57 0.53 10.98
N VAL A 142 6.88 0.24 10.89
CA VAL A 142 7.87 0.72 11.86
C VAL A 142 8.14 2.22 11.66
N ALA A 143 8.27 2.66 10.41
CA ALA A 143 8.40 4.07 10.07
C ALA A 143 7.16 4.86 10.52
N LEU A 144 5.96 4.38 10.17
CA LEU A 144 4.69 5.02 10.54
C LEU A 144 4.49 5.08 12.05
N PHE A 145 4.81 4.00 12.78
CA PHE A 145 4.78 4.00 14.24
C PHE A 145 5.74 5.06 14.82
N THR A 146 6.96 5.14 14.29
CA THR A 146 7.96 6.12 14.73
C THR A 146 7.46 7.55 14.50
N LYS A 147 6.86 7.85 13.34
CA LYS A 147 6.28 9.17 13.06
C LYS A 147 5.05 9.47 13.91
N LEU A 148 4.26 8.46 14.30
CA LEU A 148 3.16 8.64 15.26
C LEU A 148 3.69 9.07 16.65
N LEU A 149 4.80 8.50 17.11
CA LEU A 149 5.45 8.92 18.37
C LEU A 149 5.89 10.38 18.30
N GLU A 150 6.50 10.78 17.18
CA GLU A 150 6.98 12.14 16.96
C GLU A 150 5.85 13.16 16.81
N LEU A 151 4.78 12.83 16.08
CA LEU A 151 3.57 13.65 15.97
C LEU A 151 2.91 13.86 17.34
N THR A 152 2.85 12.79 18.15
CA THR A 152 2.32 12.87 19.51
C THR A 152 3.19 13.78 20.38
N ALA A 153 4.52 13.62 20.31
CA ALA A 153 5.46 14.47 21.03
C ALA A 153 5.35 15.95 20.59
N LEU A 154 5.20 16.18 19.28
CA LEU A 154 5.06 17.52 18.70
C LEU A 154 3.79 18.18 19.21
N THR A 155 2.68 17.45 19.25
CA THR A 155 1.39 17.94 19.77
C THR A 155 1.49 18.35 21.25
N ILE A 156 2.19 17.54 22.07
CA ILE A 156 2.45 17.90 23.48
C ILE A 156 3.20 19.24 23.56
N VAL A 157 4.27 19.40 22.80
CA VAL A 157 5.09 20.63 22.88
C VAL A 157 4.50 21.84 22.16
N LEU A 158 3.56 21.65 21.23
CA LEU A 158 2.80 22.73 20.60
C LEU A 158 1.70 23.26 21.52
N THR A 159 1.24 22.47 22.50
CA THR A 159 0.19 22.88 23.44
C THR A 159 0.66 24.05 24.30
N PRO A 160 0.03 25.24 24.22
CA PRO A 160 0.51 26.41 24.94
C PRO A 160 0.18 26.33 26.43
N LEU A 161 1.16 26.59 27.31
CA LEU A 161 0.98 26.66 28.77
C LEU A 161 -0.05 27.72 29.20
N ARG A 162 -0.16 28.81 28.43
CA ARG A 162 -1.16 29.87 28.61
C ARG A 162 -1.83 30.15 27.26
N PRO A 163 -2.93 29.43 26.95
CA PRO A 163 -3.51 29.48 25.63
C PRO A 163 -4.40 30.73 25.44
N THR A 164 -4.13 31.50 24.39
CA THR A 164 -5.13 32.39 23.76
C THR A 164 -5.85 31.63 22.65
N LEU A 165 -7.02 32.09 22.20
CA LEU A 165 -7.73 31.46 21.08
C LEU A 165 -6.83 31.35 19.83
N ILE A 166 -6.12 32.42 19.49
CA ILE A 166 -5.19 32.46 18.34
C ILE A 166 -4.08 31.41 18.50
N ARG A 167 -3.49 31.29 19.70
CA ARG A 167 -2.43 30.29 19.94
C ARG A 167 -2.96 28.86 19.90
N ARG A 168 -4.18 28.61 20.40
CA ARG A 168 -4.82 27.29 20.27
C ARG A 168 -5.04 26.93 18.82
N LEU A 169 -5.64 27.82 18.05
CA LEU A 169 -5.90 27.61 16.63
C LEU A 169 -4.60 27.37 15.85
N ALA A 170 -3.55 28.16 16.11
CA ALA A 170 -2.25 27.99 15.46
C ALA A 170 -1.60 26.63 15.83
N SER A 171 -1.63 26.22 17.10
CA SER A 171 -1.10 24.92 17.53
C SER A 171 -1.88 23.75 16.93
N SER A 172 -3.21 23.82 16.92
CA SER A 172 -4.07 22.80 16.32
C SER A 172 -3.86 22.72 14.81
N ALA A 173 -3.80 23.87 14.12
CA ALA A 173 -3.51 23.93 12.70
C ALA A 173 -2.14 23.31 12.40
N GLY A 174 -1.09 23.67 13.14
CA GLY A 174 0.24 23.10 12.96
C GLY A 174 0.29 21.57 13.17
N ALA A 175 -0.41 21.05 14.19
CA ALA A 175 -0.50 19.62 14.42
C ALA A 175 -1.26 18.91 13.29
N VAL A 176 -2.41 19.43 12.87
CA VAL A 176 -3.21 18.89 11.76
C VAL A 176 -2.41 18.91 10.46
N THR A 177 -1.72 20.01 10.15
CA THR A 177 -0.87 20.10 8.96
C THR A 177 0.22 19.02 8.95
N MET A 178 0.87 18.75 10.08
CA MET A 178 1.88 17.70 10.14
C MET A 178 1.27 16.30 10.02
N VAL A 179 0.10 16.04 10.60
CA VAL A 179 -0.61 14.76 10.45
C VAL A 179 -1.00 14.53 8.99
N VAL A 180 -1.57 15.54 8.33
CA VAL A 180 -1.94 15.48 6.91
C VAL A 180 -0.69 15.27 6.06
N LEU A 181 0.39 16.01 6.32
CA LEU A 181 1.64 15.87 5.57
C LEU A 181 2.19 14.44 5.65
N VAL A 182 2.30 13.87 6.86
CA VAL A 182 2.80 12.49 7.05
C VAL A 182 1.87 11.48 6.38
N GLY A 183 0.56 11.62 6.54
CA GLY A 183 -0.41 10.71 5.92
C GLY A 183 -0.37 10.75 4.39
N THR A 184 -0.37 11.94 3.80
CA THR A 184 -0.31 12.14 2.35
C THR A 184 1.04 11.70 1.79
N SER A 185 2.16 12.06 2.42
CA SER A 185 3.48 11.63 1.94
C SER A 185 3.62 10.11 1.98
N SER A 186 3.02 9.45 2.98
CA SER A 186 3.06 7.99 3.07
C SER A 186 2.32 7.32 1.92
N TRP A 187 1.14 7.84 1.56
CA TRP A 187 0.42 7.38 0.38
C TRP A 187 1.20 7.63 -0.91
N VAL A 188 1.72 8.85 -1.10
CA VAL A 188 2.44 9.21 -2.32
C VAL A 188 3.70 8.36 -2.48
N GLY A 189 4.46 8.14 -1.40
CA GLY A 189 5.64 7.26 -1.45
C GLY A 189 5.27 5.81 -1.73
N ALA A 190 4.20 5.31 -1.13
CA ALA A 190 3.78 3.92 -1.33
C ALA A 190 3.23 3.63 -2.73
N PHE A 191 2.55 4.59 -3.39
CA PHE A 191 2.14 4.44 -4.78
C PHE A 191 3.25 4.81 -5.78
N GLY A 192 4.12 5.76 -5.44
CA GLY A 192 5.21 6.19 -6.32
C GLY A 192 6.32 5.17 -6.46
N ALA A 193 6.51 4.28 -5.49
CA ALA A 193 7.53 3.24 -5.53
C ALA A 193 7.12 1.98 -6.32
N THR A 194 5.89 1.93 -6.82
CA THR A 194 5.25 0.70 -7.31
C THR A 194 4.86 0.81 -8.78
N GLU A 195 5.67 1.51 -9.60
CA GLU A 195 5.51 1.50 -11.06
C GLU A 195 5.39 0.05 -11.53
N GLY A 196 4.24 -0.35 -12.07
CA GLY A 196 3.98 -1.74 -12.46
C GLY A 196 3.29 -2.53 -11.35
N GLY A 197 3.88 -2.73 -10.18
CA GLY A 197 3.26 -3.37 -8.98
C GLY A 197 2.52 -4.70 -9.20
N HIS A 198 2.71 -5.34 -10.35
CA HIS A 198 1.95 -6.48 -10.86
C HIS A 198 2.89 -7.58 -11.37
N HIS A 199 4.20 -7.34 -11.41
CA HIS A 199 5.19 -8.37 -11.68
C HIS A 199 5.75 -8.97 -10.39
N LEU A 200 6.18 -10.22 -10.45
CA LEU A 200 6.82 -10.88 -9.32
C LEU A 200 8.12 -10.16 -8.96
N GLY A 201 8.44 -10.05 -7.67
CA GLY A 201 9.66 -9.38 -7.20
C GLY A 201 9.58 -7.86 -7.14
N GLU A 202 8.51 -7.23 -7.63
CA GLU A 202 8.23 -5.81 -7.42
C GLU A 202 7.66 -5.55 -6.03
N VAL A 203 7.71 -4.28 -5.60
CA VAL A 203 7.01 -3.84 -4.39
C VAL A 203 5.52 -3.74 -4.72
N PRO A 204 4.63 -4.48 -4.02
CA PRO A 204 3.20 -4.42 -4.30
C PRO A 204 2.62 -3.04 -3.99
N GLN A 205 1.69 -2.58 -4.83
CA GLN A 205 0.92 -1.37 -4.56
C GLN A 205 0.12 -1.50 -3.25
N PRO A 206 -0.19 -0.39 -2.57
CA PRO A 206 -1.12 -0.40 -1.46
C PRO A 206 -2.43 -1.11 -1.79
N GLY A 207 -2.74 -2.14 -1.01
CA GLY A 207 -3.95 -2.93 -1.17
C GLY A 207 -3.84 -4.07 -2.18
N VAL A 208 -2.66 -4.29 -2.77
CA VAL A 208 -2.34 -5.45 -3.61
C VAL A 208 -1.53 -6.47 -2.80
N LEU A 209 -1.85 -7.74 -3.00
CA LEU A 209 -1.12 -8.91 -2.56
C LEU A 209 -0.58 -9.64 -3.78
N LEU A 210 0.74 -9.69 -3.92
CA LEU A 210 1.40 -10.48 -4.95
C LEU A 210 1.86 -11.81 -4.36
N PRO A 211 1.75 -12.94 -5.09
CA PRO A 211 2.40 -14.17 -4.71
C PRO A 211 3.92 -13.96 -4.54
N VAL A 212 4.51 -14.59 -3.53
CA VAL A 212 5.97 -14.61 -3.39
C VAL A 212 6.57 -15.33 -4.59
N GLY A 213 7.39 -14.62 -5.35
CA GLY A 213 8.09 -15.13 -6.50
C GLY A 213 9.21 -14.18 -6.91
N THR A 214 10.08 -14.65 -7.78
CA THR A 214 11.13 -13.81 -8.39
C THR A 214 10.72 -13.46 -9.81
N ASP A 215 10.96 -12.21 -10.20
CA ASP A 215 10.90 -11.86 -11.60
C ASP A 215 11.90 -12.72 -12.40
N ARG A 216 11.47 -13.20 -13.56
CA ARG A 216 12.30 -13.96 -14.48
C ARG A 216 11.74 -13.86 -15.88
N GLU A 217 12.58 -14.15 -16.86
CA GLU A 217 12.09 -14.33 -18.22
C GLU A 217 11.13 -15.52 -18.31
N ALA A 218 10.06 -15.35 -19.08
CA ALA A 218 9.14 -16.41 -19.43
C ALA A 218 9.83 -17.42 -20.36
N THR A 219 9.55 -18.70 -20.16
CA THR A 219 9.94 -19.73 -21.11
C THR A 219 9.10 -19.64 -22.39
N ASP A 220 9.58 -20.20 -23.50
CA ASP A 220 8.81 -20.23 -24.76
C ASP A 220 7.43 -20.86 -24.61
N ALA A 221 7.31 -21.89 -23.77
CA ALA A 221 6.03 -22.56 -23.50
C ALA A 221 5.06 -21.66 -22.72
N GLU A 222 5.57 -20.91 -21.74
CA GLU A 222 4.78 -19.94 -20.97
C GLU A 222 4.36 -18.76 -21.84
N ALA A 223 5.26 -18.22 -22.66
CA ALA A 223 4.95 -17.16 -23.61
C ALA A 223 3.86 -17.62 -24.61
N GLN A 224 3.99 -18.82 -25.17
CA GLN A 224 2.97 -19.39 -26.05
C GLN A 224 1.63 -19.62 -25.34
N ALA A 225 1.64 -20.08 -24.09
CA ALA A 225 0.42 -20.26 -23.31
C ALA A 225 -0.26 -18.92 -22.99
N ALA A 226 0.50 -17.88 -22.67
CA ALA A 226 0.00 -16.52 -22.47
C ALA A 226 -0.61 -15.95 -23.77
N ASP A 227 0.07 -16.13 -24.91
CA ASP A 227 -0.43 -15.71 -26.22
C ASP A 227 -1.74 -16.41 -26.59
N LEU A 228 -1.84 -17.72 -26.31
CA LEU A 228 -3.06 -18.49 -26.53
C LEU A 228 -4.20 -18.01 -25.63
N LEU A 229 -3.96 -17.83 -24.32
CA LEU A 229 -4.96 -17.29 -23.39
C LEU A 229 -5.48 -15.94 -23.89
N HIS A 230 -4.57 -15.03 -24.27
CA HIS A 230 -4.94 -13.71 -24.75
C HIS A 230 -5.81 -13.78 -26.02
N ALA A 231 -5.38 -14.55 -27.03
CA ALA A 231 -6.11 -14.71 -28.27
C ALA A 231 -7.50 -15.34 -28.08
N GLU A 232 -7.60 -16.36 -27.23
CA GLU A 232 -8.87 -17.00 -26.90
C GLU A 232 -9.79 -16.06 -26.11
N THR A 233 -9.23 -15.24 -25.21
CA THR A 233 -9.97 -14.22 -24.46
C THR A 233 -10.55 -13.18 -25.40
N VAL A 234 -9.73 -12.57 -26.27
CA VAL A 234 -10.18 -11.60 -27.27
C VAL A 234 -11.32 -12.17 -28.12
N ALA A 235 -11.18 -13.40 -28.61
CA ALA A 235 -12.20 -14.05 -29.42
C ALA A 235 -13.47 -14.36 -28.61
N GLY A 236 -13.32 -14.86 -27.38
CA GLY A 236 -14.42 -15.24 -26.51
C GLY A 236 -15.29 -14.06 -26.11
N VAL A 237 -14.68 -12.92 -25.75
CA VAL A 237 -15.44 -11.75 -25.25
C VAL A 237 -15.82 -10.73 -26.31
N ALA A 238 -15.46 -10.92 -27.58
CA ALA A 238 -15.76 -9.96 -28.66
C ALA A 238 -17.25 -9.55 -28.72
N ARG A 239 -18.16 -10.48 -28.42
CA ARG A 239 -19.62 -10.23 -28.38
C ARG A 239 -20.06 -9.23 -27.30
N PHE A 240 -19.26 -9.10 -26.24
CA PHE A 240 -19.53 -8.21 -25.11
C PHE A 240 -18.99 -6.79 -25.32
N ALA A 241 -18.43 -6.49 -26.50
CA ALA A 241 -18.21 -5.10 -26.89
C ALA A 241 -19.52 -4.28 -26.82
N ASP A 242 -20.67 -4.94 -27.05
CA ASP A 242 -22.00 -4.41 -26.75
C ASP A 242 -22.37 -4.75 -25.29
N SER A 243 -22.50 -3.73 -24.44
CA SER A 243 -22.85 -3.90 -23.03
C SER A 243 -24.27 -4.42 -22.81
N GLU A 244 -25.20 -4.26 -23.76
CA GLU A 244 -26.54 -4.86 -23.66
C GLU A 244 -26.46 -6.39 -23.82
N VAL A 245 -25.55 -6.87 -24.66
CA VAL A 245 -25.28 -8.32 -24.79
C VAL A 245 -24.65 -8.86 -23.51
N ALA A 246 -23.77 -8.10 -22.86
CA ALA A 246 -23.22 -8.46 -21.55
C ALA A 246 -24.31 -8.49 -20.47
N ALA A 247 -25.18 -7.48 -20.41
CA ALA A 247 -26.32 -7.45 -19.50
C ALA A 247 -27.23 -8.67 -19.68
N ALA A 248 -27.55 -9.02 -20.93
CA ALA A 248 -28.36 -10.19 -21.27
C ALA A 248 -27.68 -11.52 -20.88
N ALA A 249 -26.36 -11.55 -20.81
CA ALA A 249 -25.57 -12.69 -20.32
C ALA A 249 -25.40 -12.72 -18.80
N GLY A 250 -25.93 -11.73 -18.07
CA GLY A 250 -25.94 -11.67 -16.61
C GLY A 250 -24.80 -10.86 -15.98
N TYR A 251 -24.06 -10.07 -16.76
CA TYR A 251 -23.09 -9.12 -16.22
C TYR A 251 -23.78 -7.87 -15.67
N ASP A 252 -23.31 -7.37 -14.53
CA ASP A 252 -23.78 -6.11 -13.94
C ASP A 252 -23.14 -4.91 -14.65
N VAL A 253 -23.84 -4.35 -15.63
CA VAL A 253 -23.40 -3.19 -16.43
C VAL A 253 -24.07 -1.89 -16.01
N GLU A 254 -24.83 -1.87 -14.91
CA GLU A 254 -25.50 -0.66 -14.46
C GLU A 254 -24.48 0.34 -13.90
N GLY A 255 -24.54 1.59 -14.35
CA GLY A 255 -23.71 2.65 -13.80
C GLY A 255 -22.23 2.61 -14.21
N ILE A 256 -21.91 2.00 -15.37
CA ILE A 256 -20.56 2.06 -15.96
C ILE A 256 -20.04 3.50 -15.97
N ALA A 257 -18.92 3.72 -15.28
CA ALA A 257 -18.27 5.00 -15.11
C ALA A 257 -16.76 4.81 -14.87
N GLY A 258 -15.96 5.83 -15.17
CA GLY A 258 -14.50 5.73 -15.05
C GLY A 258 -13.87 4.90 -16.17
N LEU A 259 -12.63 4.46 -15.98
CA LEU A 259 -11.84 3.74 -17.00
C LEU A 259 -11.70 2.24 -16.72
N ASP A 260 -12.06 1.79 -15.52
CA ASP A 260 -11.83 0.44 -15.02
C ASP A 260 -13.06 -0.06 -14.25
N PHE A 261 -14.20 -0.14 -14.93
CA PHE A 261 -15.45 -0.63 -14.35
C PHE A 261 -15.54 -2.14 -14.51
N HIS A 262 -15.51 -2.88 -13.39
CA HIS A 262 -15.71 -4.33 -13.36
C HIS A 262 -17.20 -4.69 -13.35
N ALA A 263 -17.73 -5.04 -14.52
CA ALA A 263 -19.05 -5.63 -14.65
C ALA A 263 -18.96 -7.12 -14.28
N GLY A 264 -19.38 -7.48 -13.06
CA GLY A 264 -19.29 -8.85 -12.55
C GLY A 264 -20.46 -9.74 -12.96
N ASN A 265 -20.21 -11.06 -13.04
CA ASN A 265 -21.24 -12.08 -13.25
C ASN A 265 -21.22 -13.12 -12.12
N GLU A 266 -22.21 -13.02 -11.23
CA GLU A 266 -22.31 -13.89 -10.05
C GLU A 266 -22.51 -15.37 -10.39
N GLN A 267 -23.01 -15.70 -11.58
CA GLN A 267 -23.12 -17.11 -11.98
C GLN A 267 -21.75 -17.69 -12.34
N TYR A 268 -20.91 -16.92 -13.06
CA TYR A 268 -19.59 -17.39 -13.48
C TYR A 268 -18.59 -17.42 -12.33
N LYS A 269 -18.68 -16.49 -11.36
CA LYS A 269 -17.89 -16.54 -10.11
C LYS A 269 -18.04 -17.84 -9.30
N HIS A 270 -19.12 -18.59 -9.52
CA HIS A 270 -19.47 -19.78 -8.76
C HIS A 270 -19.76 -21.01 -9.63
N ASP A 271 -19.29 -21.04 -10.88
CA ASP A 271 -19.56 -22.14 -11.82
C ASP A 271 -18.46 -23.22 -11.84
N GLY A 272 -17.44 -23.07 -11.00
CA GLY A 272 -16.30 -23.96 -10.86
C GLY A 272 -15.33 -23.98 -12.05
N ARG A 273 -15.44 -23.01 -12.98
CA ARG A 273 -14.48 -22.84 -14.07
C ARG A 273 -13.42 -21.82 -13.68
N VAL A 274 -12.21 -22.02 -14.18
CA VAL A 274 -11.08 -21.14 -13.94
C VAL A 274 -10.44 -20.87 -15.30
N LEU A 275 -10.21 -19.59 -15.63
CA LEU A 275 -9.71 -19.16 -16.93
C LEU A 275 -10.55 -19.69 -18.12
N ASP A 276 -11.87 -19.50 -18.08
CA ASP A 276 -12.74 -19.75 -19.25
C ASP A 276 -12.89 -18.48 -20.10
N PRO A 277 -12.25 -18.41 -21.29
CA PRO A 277 -12.27 -17.20 -22.12
C PRO A 277 -13.65 -16.83 -22.67
N GLU A 278 -14.63 -17.74 -22.65
CA GLU A 278 -16.00 -17.45 -23.06
C GLU A 278 -16.89 -16.95 -21.92
N ARG A 279 -16.44 -17.11 -20.66
CA ARG A 279 -17.18 -16.88 -19.43
C ARG A 279 -16.30 -16.28 -18.31
N PRO A 280 -15.61 -15.16 -18.54
CA PRO A 280 -14.86 -14.51 -17.47
C PRO A 280 -15.80 -14.04 -16.36
N GLU A 281 -15.32 -14.06 -15.13
CA GLU A 281 -16.09 -13.65 -13.95
C GLU A 281 -16.45 -12.16 -13.99
N ASN A 282 -15.57 -11.34 -14.58
CA ASN A 282 -15.77 -9.90 -14.71
C ASN A 282 -15.34 -9.41 -16.10
N LEU A 283 -16.16 -8.55 -16.70
CA LEU A 283 -15.79 -7.74 -17.88
C LEU A 283 -15.32 -6.38 -17.41
N ILE A 284 -14.32 -5.81 -18.06
CA ILE A 284 -13.78 -4.49 -17.73
C ILE A 284 -14.19 -3.50 -18.81
N TYR A 285 -14.96 -2.50 -18.43
CA TYR A 285 -15.39 -1.41 -19.31
C TYR A 285 -14.76 -0.08 -18.91
N ALA A 286 -14.42 0.72 -19.91
CA ALA A 286 -14.18 2.15 -19.75
C ALA A 286 -15.39 2.94 -20.27
N ALA A 287 -15.73 4.04 -19.61
CA ALA A 287 -16.77 4.96 -20.07
C ALA A 287 -16.20 5.86 -21.19
N GLY A 288 -16.63 5.60 -22.42
CA GLY A 288 -16.28 6.40 -23.59
C GLY A 288 -17.30 7.48 -23.93
N PRO A 289 -16.92 8.45 -24.79
CA PRO A 289 -17.82 9.52 -25.24
C PRO A 289 -19.05 8.99 -25.99
N ASP A 290 -18.92 7.86 -26.69
CA ASP A 290 -19.97 7.22 -27.47
C ASP A 290 -20.63 6.03 -26.73
N GLY A 291 -20.29 5.83 -25.45
CA GLY A 291 -20.78 4.73 -24.62
C GLY A 291 -19.65 3.86 -24.04
N PRO A 292 -20.01 2.79 -23.32
CA PRO A 292 -19.03 1.86 -22.75
C PRO A 292 -18.14 1.22 -23.81
N VAL A 293 -16.84 1.10 -23.50
CA VAL A 293 -15.83 0.44 -24.32
C VAL A 293 -15.29 -0.75 -23.54
N LEU A 294 -15.39 -1.96 -24.10
CA LEU A 294 -14.80 -3.16 -23.50
C LEU A 294 -13.27 -3.08 -23.65
N VAL A 295 -12.55 -3.04 -22.53
CA VAL A 295 -11.09 -2.88 -22.50
C VAL A 295 -10.36 -4.14 -22.02
N GLY A 296 -11.03 -4.98 -21.25
CA GLY A 296 -10.43 -6.19 -20.69
C GLY A 296 -11.43 -7.12 -20.04
N VAL A 297 -10.88 -8.14 -19.42
CA VAL A 297 -11.58 -9.06 -18.51
C VAL A 297 -10.75 -9.22 -17.25
N MET A 298 -11.39 -9.62 -16.16
CA MET A 298 -10.72 -10.07 -14.96
C MET A 298 -11.25 -11.45 -14.61
N TYR A 299 -10.37 -12.44 -14.68
CA TYR A 299 -10.63 -13.76 -14.14
C TYR A 299 -10.47 -13.72 -12.63
N GLU A 300 -11.33 -14.41 -11.90
CA GLU A 300 -11.35 -14.40 -10.44
C GLU A 300 -11.47 -15.82 -9.91
N MET A 301 -10.64 -16.16 -8.93
CA MET A 301 -10.74 -17.43 -8.22
C MET A 301 -11.96 -17.42 -7.29
N GLU A 302 -12.79 -18.46 -7.40
CA GLU A 302 -14.01 -18.63 -6.59
C GLU A 302 -13.70 -18.61 -5.07
N ASP A 303 -12.62 -19.28 -4.67
CA ASP A 303 -12.23 -19.43 -3.26
C ASP A 303 -11.05 -18.53 -2.88
N ILE A 304 -11.20 -17.84 -1.74
CA ILE A 304 -10.12 -17.07 -1.12
C ILE A 304 -8.97 -18.00 -0.71
N GLY A 305 -7.75 -17.61 -1.07
CA GLY A 305 -6.53 -18.34 -0.70
C GLY A 305 -6.26 -19.57 -1.58
N VAL A 306 -7.06 -19.80 -2.62
CA VAL A 306 -6.73 -20.73 -3.70
C VAL A 306 -5.99 -19.96 -4.77
N ALA A 307 -4.78 -20.41 -5.09
CA ALA A 307 -3.96 -19.74 -6.09
C ALA A 307 -4.48 -20.04 -7.50
N GLY A 308 -4.44 -19.02 -8.35
CA GLY A 308 -4.75 -19.15 -9.76
C GLY A 308 -3.65 -19.90 -10.52
N PRO A 309 -3.99 -20.51 -11.66
CA PRO A 309 -3.02 -21.23 -12.48
C PRO A 309 -2.05 -20.28 -13.19
N ALA A 310 -0.74 -20.47 -12.95
CA ALA A 310 0.33 -19.67 -13.55
C ALA A 310 0.68 -20.13 -14.99
N ILE A 311 -0.29 -20.14 -15.90
CA ILE A 311 -0.12 -20.72 -17.25
C ILE A 311 0.94 -20.02 -18.10
N GLY A 312 1.07 -18.70 -17.97
CA GLY A 312 2.08 -17.88 -18.63
C GLY A 312 3.27 -17.55 -17.74
N GLY A 313 3.42 -18.25 -16.60
CA GLY A 313 4.45 -17.99 -15.61
C GLY A 313 4.48 -16.50 -15.19
N PRO A 314 5.61 -15.81 -15.35
CA PRO A 314 5.78 -14.41 -14.94
C PRO A 314 4.96 -13.41 -15.78
N LEU A 315 4.33 -13.84 -16.88
CA LEU A 315 3.49 -12.97 -17.72
C LEU A 315 2.03 -12.91 -17.24
N THR A 316 1.55 -13.94 -16.54
CA THR A 316 0.16 -14.06 -16.09
C THR A 316 0.11 -14.11 -14.57
N VAL A 317 0.58 -13.05 -13.93
CA VAL A 317 0.68 -12.97 -12.47
C VAL A 317 -0.70 -12.72 -11.89
N TRP A 318 -1.18 -13.72 -11.15
CA TRP A 318 -2.36 -13.57 -10.32
C TRP A 318 -2.03 -12.73 -9.10
N HIS A 319 -2.99 -11.95 -8.63
CA HIS A 319 -2.83 -11.16 -7.41
C HIS A 319 -4.14 -11.14 -6.63
N ALA A 320 -4.08 -10.91 -5.33
CA ALA A 320 -5.27 -10.65 -4.52
C ALA A 320 -5.24 -9.19 -4.05
N HIS A 321 -6.34 -8.72 -3.49
CA HIS A 321 -6.38 -7.44 -2.80
C HIS A 321 -6.54 -7.64 -1.30
N ASN A 322 -5.94 -6.74 -0.52
CA ASN A 322 -6.13 -6.67 0.92
C ASN A 322 -6.34 -5.22 1.36
N GLN A 323 -6.75 -5.02 2.62
CA GLN A 323 -6.91 -3.67 3.20
C GLN A 323 -7.83 -2.73 2.38
N ILE A 324 -8.66 -3.29 1.49
CA ILE A 324 -9.70 -2.57 0.75
C ILE A 324 -10.90 -2.33 1.67
N CYS A 325 -11.53 -1.19 1.50
CA CYS A 325 -12.66 -0.74 2.30
C CYS A 325 -13.91 -0.79 1.43
N PHE A 326 -14.95 -1.51 1.89
CA PHE A 326 -16.25 -1.56 1.23
C PHE A 326 -17.27 -0.72 1.98
N GLY A 327 -17.91 0.21 1.27
CA GLY A 327 -19.03 0.97 1.77
C GLY A 327 -20.17 0.04 2.14
N VAL A 328 -20.86 0.29 3.26
CA VAL A 328 -22.01 -0.53 3.66
C VAL A 328 -23.28 -0.09 2.91
N VAL A 329 -23.39 1.21 2.58
CA VAL A 329 -24.55 1.80 1.86
C VAL A 329 -24.10 3.00 1.01
N PRO A 330 -24.15 2.91 -0.34
CA PRO A 330 -24.35 1.70 -1.12
C PRO A 330 -23.15 0.73 -1.00
N PRO A 331 -23.36 -0.59 -1.14
CA PRO A 331 -22.27 -1.55 -1.28
C PRO A 331 -21.40 -1.24 -2.51
N ALA A 332 -20.18 -0.78 -2.28
CA ALA A 332 -19.21 -0.47 -3.33
C ALA A 332 -17.80 -0.38 -2.73
N LEU A 333 -16.77 -0.45 -3.58
CA LEU A 333 -15.41 -0.12 -3.18
C LEU A 333 -15.37 1.36 -2.73
N ALA A 334 -15.09 1.59 -1.45
CA ALA A 334 -15.01 2.91 -0.84
C ALA A 334 -13.57 3.46 -0.78
N GLY A 335 -12.58 2.63 -1.11
CA GLY A 335 -11.17 2.98 -1.17
C GLY A 335 -10.30 1.99 -0.39
N LEU A 336 -9.13 2.45 0.05
CA LEU A 336 -8.18 1.66 0.80
C LEU A 336 -8.08 2.12 2.25
N ARG A 337 -7.59 1.24 3.11
CA ARG A 337 -7.29 1.55 4.51
C ARG A 337 -6.19 2.61 4.58
N SER A 338 -6.39 3.65 5.37
CA SER A 338 -5.40 4.71 5.56
C SER A 338 -4.08 4.16 6.15
N PRO A 339 -2.96 4.89 6.00
CA PRO A 339 -1.70 4.59 6.67
C PRO A 339 -1.84 4.50 8.19
N PHE A 340 -2.87 5.15 8.75
CA PHE A 340 -3.18 5.12 10.18
C PHE A 340 -4.15 3.99 10.56
N GLY A 341 -4.48 3.10 9.62
CA GLY A 341 -5.24 1.88 9.88
C GLY A 341 -6.75 2.07 9.94
N SER A 342 -7.31 3.13 9.34
CA SER A 342 -8.77 3.38 9.31
C SER A 342 -9.33 3.31 7.89
N CYS A 343 -10.56 2.78 7.76
CA CYS A 343 -11.35 2.91 6.54
C CYS A 343 -12.16 4.22 6.51
N PRO A 344 -12.61 4.70 5.34
CA PRO A 344 -13.60 5.77 5.23
C PRO A 344 -14.82 5.53 6.13
N VAL A 345 -15.42 6.60 6.63
CA VAL A 345 -16.60 6.50 7.50
C VAL A 345 -17.73 5.79 6.75
N GLY A 346 -18.35 4.80 7.39
CA GLY A 346 -19.43 4.00 6.78
C GLY A 346 -18.94 2.85 5.89
N SER A 347 -17.64 2.50 5.95
CA SER A 347 -17.08 1.34 5.26
C SER A 347 -16.39 0.37 6.23
N ILE A 348 -16.27 -0.88 5.80
CA ILE A 348 -15.61 -1.96 6.52
C ILE A 348 -14.43 -2.50 5.71
N THR A 349 -13.37 -2.93 6.40
CA THR A 349 -12.21 -3.52 5.73
C THR A 349 -12.52 -4.96 5.33
N MET A 350 -12.24 -5.32 4.08
CA MET A 350 -12.14 -6.71 3.66
C MET A 350 -10.69 -7.18 3.83
N PRO A 351 -10.45 -8.28 4.57
CA PRO A 351 -9.09 -8.72 4.86
C PRO A 351 -8.33 -9.19 3.62
N VAL A 352 -8.98 -9.94 2.72
CA VAL A 352 -8.39 -10.43 1.46
C VAL A 352 -9.50 -10.82 0.45
N THR A 353 -9.22 -10.72 -0.85
CA THR A 353 -10.09 -11.20 -1.95
C THR A 353 -9.65 -12.57 -2.48
N GLY A 354 -10.42 -13.15 -3.41
CA GLY A 354 -9.89 -14.18 -4.31
C GLY A 354 -8.74 -13.63 -5.14
N GLU A 355 -7.86 -14.52 -5.62
CA GLU A 355 -6.87 -14.12 -6.63
C GLU A 355 -7.55 -13.77 -7.95
N MET A 356 -7.00 -12.80 -8.65
CA MET A 356 -7.49 -12.33 -9.93
C MET A 356 -6.38 -12.12 -10.95
N LEU A 357 -6.74 -12.29 -12.22
CA LEU A 357 -5.87 -12.05 -13.37
C LEU A 357 -6.60 -11.15 -14.37
N HIS A 358 -6.08 -9.94 -14.57
CA HIS A 358 -6.54 -9.02 -15.59
C HIS A 358 -5.92 -9.38 -16.94
N VAL A 359 -6.76 -9.44 -17.98
CA VAL A 359 -6.35 -9.66 -19.37
C VAL A 359 -6.97 -8.58 -20.23
N PHE A 360 -6.14 -7.73 -20.83
CA PHE A 360 -6.60 -6.61 -21.64
C PHE A 360 -6.78 -7.01 -23.10
N VAL A 361 -7.97 -6.71 -23.64
CA VAL A 361 -8.39 -7.08 -25.00
C VAL A 361 -8.50 -5.86 -25.93
N ALA A 362 -8.32 -4.66 -25.38
CA ALA A 362 -8.29 -3.42 -26.16
C ALA A 362 -7.19 -3.50 -27.26
N PRO A 363 -7.53 -3.25 -28.53
CA PRO A 363 -6.53 -3.25 -29.61
C PRO A 363 -5.42 -2.23 -29.36
N GLY A 364 -4.16 -2.66 -29.55
CA GLY A 364 -3.00 -1.79 -29.39
C GLY A 364 -2.61 -1.49 -27.94
N ALA A 365 -3.21 -2.18 -26.95
CA ALA A 365 -2.81 -2.08 -25.57
C ALA A 365 -1.29 -2.36 -25.40
N PRO A 366 -0.55 -1.52 -24.66
CA PRO A 366 0.89 -1.71 -24.46
C PRO A 366 1.18 -3.01 -23.70
N ASP A 367 0.29 -3.37 -22.77
CA ASP A 367 0.39 -4.55 -21.92
C ASP A 367 -0.88 -5.39 -22.00
N ARG A 368 -0.71 -6.72 -22.00
CA ARG A 368 -1.81 -7.68 -22.14
C ARG A 368 -2.31 -8.21 -20.80
N PHE A 369 -1.49 -8.10 -19.76
CA PHE A 369 -1.71 -8.66 -18.43
C PHE A 369 -1.28 -7.64 -17.38
N GLY A 370 -1.95 -7.60 -16.22
CA GLY A 370 -1.60 -6.68 -15.12
C GLY A 370 -2.37 -5.37 -15.19
N HIS A 371 -1.70 -4.27 -15.56
CA HIS A 371 -2.28 -2.92 -15.62
C HIS A 371 -2.14 -2.28 -17.00
N LEU A 372 -3.03 -1.34 -17.33
CA LEU A 372 -2.92 -0.47 -18.50
C LEU A 372 -2.58 0.94 -18.07
N ASP A 373 -1.61 1.55 -18.75
CA ASP A 373 -1.30 2.97 -18.59
C ASP A 373 -2.55 3.84 -18.77
N GLU A 374 -2.83 4.69 -17.79
CA GLU A 374 -4.04 5.49 -17.74
C GLU A 374 -4.07 6.55 -18.86
N ASP A 375 -2.91 7.11 -19.23
CA ASP A 375 -2.81 8.09 -20.31
C ASP A 375 -3.11 7.44 -21.67
N TRP A 376 -2.55 6.26 -21.93
CA TRP A 376 -2.87 5.45 -23.10
C TRP A 376 -4.36 5.09 -23.13
N LEU A 377 -4.92 4.63 -22.02
CA LEU A 377 -6.32 4.21 -21.95
C LEU A 377 -7.27 5.38 -22.19
N ASN A 378 -7.00 6.55 -21.60
CA ASN A 378 -7.75 7.78 -21.88
C ASN A 378 -7.68 8.14 -23.36
N ALA A 379 -6.49 8.07 -23.98
CA ALA A 379 -6.31 8.39 -25.38
C ALA A 379 -7.03 7.39 -26.30
N PHE A 380 -7.00 6.09 -25.97
CA PHE A 380 -7.70 5.01 -26.65
C PHE A 380 -9.22 5.21 -26.60
N VAL A 381 -9.77 5.43 -25.40
CA VAL A 381 -11.22 5.63 -25.18
C VAL A 381 -11.72 6.91 -25.83
N ALA A 382 -10.90 7.96 -25.88
CA ALA A 382 -11.20 9.19 -26.60
C ALA A 382 -11.14 9.07 -28.13
N GLY A 383 -10.73 7.91 -28.67
CA GLY A 383 -10.56 7.69 -30.11
C GLY A 383 -9.40 8.47 -30.72
N THR A 384 -8.43 8.89 -29.90
CA THR A 384 -7.24 9.66 -30.33
C THR A 384 -6.05 8.77 -30.72
N LEU A 385 -6.10 7.49 -30.35
CA LEU A 385 -5.20 6.45 -30.84
C LEU A 385 -5.90 5.66 -31.95
N THR A 386 -5.18 5.42 -33.05
CA THR A 386 -5.63 4.48 -34.08
C THR A 386 -5.27 3.06 -33.67
N ALA A 387 -6.07 2.08 -34.07
CA ALA A 387 -5.85 0.65 -33.75
C ALA A 387 -4.51 0.08 -34.25
N ASP A 388 -3.78 0.85 -35.08
CA ASP A 388 -2.48 0.50 -35.66
C ASP A 388 -1.27 1.21 -34.98
N GLY A 389 -1.50 1.91 -33.86
CA GLY A 389 -0.48 2.69 -33.13
C GLY A 389 -0.62 4.19 -33.31
#